data_AF-A0A4P5QSI8-F1
#
_entry.id   AF-A0A4P5QSI8-F1
#
_cell.length_a   1.000
_cell.length_b   1.000
_cell.length_c   1.000
_cell.angle_alpha   90.00
_cell.angle_beta   90.00
_cell.angle_gamma   90.00
#
_symmetry.space_group_name_H-M   'P 1'
#
loop_
_entity.id
_entity.type
_entity.pdbx_description
1 polymer ?
#
loop_
_entity_poly.entity_id
_entity_poly.type
_entity_poly.pdbx_seq_one_letter_code
_entity_poly.pdbx_strand_id
1 'polypeptide(L)'
;MEAHRSAIRADAKLLLEALNELTGKKFTPVDSHLSPIIARLNESGIEPEECEKMLRRQVKLWKNDPKMSAHLVPSTLFRASNFQKYYDQRDEGVANGQSPLEAFYRQPVPGFKQSSNPYDTQGGKRLMQ
;
A
#
# COMPACT_ATOMS: atom_id res chain seq x y z
N MET A 1 -7.82 21.84 21.25
CA MET A 1 -7.30 21.08 20.09
C MET A 1 -7.18 19.56 20.35
N GLU A 2 -7.62 19.02 21.50
CA GLU A 2 -7.44 17.60 21.84
C GLU A 2 -8.39 16.66 21.08
N ALA A 3 -9.61 17.12 20.76
CA ALA A 3 -10.64 16.32 20.11
C ALA A 3 -10.26 15.85 18.69
N HIS A 4 -9.51 16.67 17.94
CA HIS A 4 -9.13 16.36 16.57
C HIS A 4 -8.15 15.17 16.49
N ARG A 5 -7.15 15.13 17.39
CA ARG A 5 -6.18 14.02 17.44
C ARG A 5 -6.82 12.71 17.89
N SER A 6 -7.79 12.77 18.80
CA SER A 6 -8.53 11.57 19.23
C SER A 6 -9.41 11.02 18.11
N ALA A 7 -10.06 11.89 17.33
CA ALA A 7 -10.87 11.48 16.17
C ALA A 7 -10.01 10.78 15.11
N ILE A 8 -8.86 11.36 14.75
CA ILE A 8 -7.92 10.76 13.78
C ILE A 8 -7.50 9.35 14.20
N ARG A 9 -7.25 9.12 15.49
CA ARG A 9 -6.88 7.77 15.97
C ARG A 9 -8.04 6.79 15.90
N ALA A 10 -9.29 7.26 16.02
CA ALA A 10 -10.48 6.43 15.81
C ALA A 10 -10.62 6.08 14.32
N ASP A 11 -10.51 7.06 13.42
CA ASP A 11 -10.55 6.85 11.97
C ASP A 11 -9.44 5.90 11.50
N ALA A 12 -8.23 6.03 12.05
CA ALA A 12 -7.13 5.12 11.75
C ALA A 12 -7.42 3.67 12.13
N LYS A 13 -8.18 3.44 13.21
CA LYS A 13 -8.63 2.10 13.60
C LYS A 13 -9.68 1.58 12.63
N LEU A 14 -10.66 2.41 12.28
CA LEU A 14 -11.70 2.05 11.30
C LEU A 14 -11.09 1.67 9.95
N LEU A 15 -10.11 2.43 9.46
CA LEU A 15 -9.38 2.12 8.22
C LEU A 15 -8.60 0.79 8.30
N LEU A 16 -8.00 0.50 9.46
CA LEU A 16 -7.31 -0.76 9.69
C LEU A 16 -8.29 -1.95 9.69
N GLU A 17 -9.44 -1.78 10.31
CA GLU A 17 -10.53 -2.77 10.31
C GLU A 17 -11.06 -3.00 8.90
N ALA A 18 -11.32 -1.93 8.14
CA ALA A 18 -11.71 -2.04 6.74
C ALA A 18 -10.65 -2.78 5.91
N LEU A 19 -9.36 -2.50 6.11
CA LEU A 19 -8.28 -3.24 5.44
C LEU A 19 -8.31 -4.73 5.80
N ASN A 20 -8.55 -5.07 7.07
CA ASN A 20 -8.67 -6.45 7.54
C ASN A 20 -9.83 -7.17 6.84
N GLU A 21 -10.99 -6.54 6.76
CA GLU A 21 -12.18 -7.09 6.09
C GLU A 21 -11.94 -7.31 4.58
N LEU A 22 -11.33 -6.34 3.91
CA LEU A 22 -11.08 -6.41 2.46
C LEU A 22 -10.04 -7.49 2.09
N THR A 23 -8.99 -7.61 2.89
CA THR A 23 -7.87 -8.53 2.66
C THR A 23 -8.08 -9.91 3.28
N GLY A 24 -9.00 -10.05 4.24
CA GLY A 24 -9.14 -11.24 5.08
C GLY A 24 -8.03 -11.40 6.13
N LYS A 25 -7.20 -10.38 6.34
CA LYS A 25 -6.13 -10.38 7.34
C LYS A 25 -6.65 -9.89 8.69
N LYS A 26 -5.84 -10.04 9.74
CA LYS A 26 -6.16 -9.61 11.12
C LYS A 26 -5.00 -8.80 11.71
N PHE A 27 -4.75 -7.62 11.16
CA PHE A 27 -3.79 -6.68 11.72
C PHE A 27 -4.30 -6.10 13.04
N THR A 28 -3.46 -6.15 14.07
CA THR A 28 -3.75 -5.55 15.37
C THR A 28 -3.58 -4.02 15.28
N PRO A 29 -4.45 -3.22 15.94
CA PRO A 29 -4.33 -1.76 16.03
C PRO A 29 -3.20 -1.33 16.98
N VAL A 30 -1.98 -1.74 16.68
CA VAL A 30 -0.75 -1.32 17.37
C VAL A 30 -0.24 -0.02 16.79
N ASP A 31 0.56 0.70 17.58
CA ASP A 31 1.04 2.02 17.18
C ASP A 31 1.88 1.98 15.89
N SER A 32 2.66 0.91 15.66
CA SER A 32 3.40 0.71 14.40
C SER A 32 2.53 0.63 13.15
N HIS A 33 1.27 0.18 13.26
CA HIS A 33 0.32 0.13 12.15
C HIS A 33 -0.50 1.41 12.05
N LEU A 34 -0.85 2.01 13.19
CA LEU A 34 -1.68 3.21 13.23
C LEU A 34 -0.89 4.48 12.92
N SER A 35 0.36 4.58 13.37
CA SER A 35 1.24 5.74 13.18
C SER A 35 1.30 6.22 11.72
N PRO A 36 1.54 5.36 10.70
CA PRO A 36 1.55 5.82 9.31
C PRO A 36 0.18 6.30 8.82
N ILE A 37 -0.92 5.70 9.29
CA ILE A 37 -2.29 6.11 8.93
C ILE A 37 -2.62 7.48 9.55
N ILE A 38 -2.35 7.63 10.85
CA ILE A 38 -2.52 8.87 11.60
C ILE A 38 -1.70 9.99 10.96
N ALA A 39 -0.46 9.70 10.55
CA ALA A 39 0.39 10.69 9.89
C ALA A 39 -0.24 11.22 8.60
N ARG A 40 -0.95 10.40 7.81
CA ARG A 40 -1.66 10.83 6.60
C ARG A 40 -2.94 11.58 6.91
N LEU A 41 -3.74 11.09 7.86
CA LEU A 41 -4.99 11.74 8.27
C LEU A 41 -4.76 13.10 8.95
N ASN A 42 -3.56 13.33 9.48
CA ASN A 42 -3.16 14.62 10.02
C ASN A 42 -2.68 15.60 8.93
N GLU A 43 -2.50 15.14 7.68
CA GLU A 43 -2.24 16.03 6.56
C GLU A 43 -3.54 16.72 6.10
N SER A 44 -3.44 18.00 5.76
CA SER A 44 -4.58 18.78 5.30
C SER A 44 -5.11 18.25 3.96
N GLY A 45 -6.42 18.00 3.87
CA GLY A 45 -7.08 17.56 2.64
C GLY A 45 -7.17 16.05 2.45
N ILE A 46 -6.78 15.27 3.47
CA ILE A 46 -6.96 13.82 3.49
C ILE A 46 -8.23 13.47 4.25
N GLU A 47 -9.18 12.83 3.55
CA GLU A 47 -10.41 12.36 4.16
C GLU A 47 -10.38 10.84 4.40
N PRO A 48 -10.93 10.35 5.52
CA PRO A 48 -10.93 8.92 5.83
C PRO A 48 -11.75 8.10 4.83
N GLU A 49 -12.85 8.65 4.31
CA GLU A 49 -13.68 7.99 3.30
C GLU A 49 -12.93 7.80 1.97
N GLU A 50 -12.16 8.79 1.55
CA GLU A 50 -11.31 8.73 0.35
C GLU A 50 -10.15 7.74 0.53
N CYS A 51 -9.59 7.66 1.75
CA CYS A 51 -8.62 6.62 2.10
C CYS A 51 -9.23 5.22 1.97
N GLU A 52 -10.49 5.03 2.37
CA GLU A 52 -11.17 3.74 2.22
C GLU A 52 -11.35 3.36 0.74
N LYS A 53 -11.73 4.31 -0.13
CA LYS A 53 -11.82 4.10 -1.58
C LYS A 53 -10.47 3.65 -2.16
N MET A 54 -9.39 4.33 -1.78
CA MET A 54 -8.03 3.95 -2.14
C MET A 54 -7.70 2.51 -1.70
N LEU A 55 -8.04 2.13 -0.45
CA LEU A 55 -7.83 0.78 0.06
C LEU A 55 -8.57 -0.28 -0.76
N ARG A 56 -9.86 -0.06 -1.03
CA ARG A 56 -10.69 -0.98 -1.84
C ARG A 56 -10.09 -1.20 -3.22
N ARG A 57 -9.66 -0.12 -3.87
CA ARG A 57 -8.97 -0.19 -5.18
C ARG A 57 -7.67 -0.98 -5.08
N GLN A 58 -6.84 -0.68 -4.09
CA GLN A 58 -5.53 -1.31 -3.97
C GLN A 58 -5.62 -2.80 -3.64
N VAL A 59 -6.59 -3.18 -2.79
CA VAL A 59 -6.92 -4.57 -2.53
C VAL A 59 -7.39 -5.25 -3.81
N LYS A 60 -8.28 -4.64 -4.60
CA LYS A 60 -8.74 -5.22 -5.87
C LYS A 60 -7.59 -5.44 -6.86
N LEU A 61 -6.61 -4.53 -6.90
CA LEU A 61 -5.40 -4.63 -7.73
C LEU A 61 -4.47 -5.76 -7.30
N TRP A 62 -4.19 -5.89 -6.00
CA TRP A 62 -3.12 -6.76 -5.50
C TRP A 62 -3.61 -8.08 -4.90
N LYS A 63 -4.89 -8.21 -4.57
CA LYS A 63 -5.45 -9.44 -3.96
C LYS A 63 -5.30 -10.66 -4.87
N ASN A 64 -5.37 -10.46 -6.18
CA ASN A 64 -5.19 -11.54 -7.17
C ASN A 64 -3.71 -11.76 -7.56
N ASP A 65 -2.80 -10.90 -7.09
CA ASP A 65 -1.38 -11.00 -7.40
C ASP A 65 -0.64 -11.66 -6.22
N PRO A 66 -0.07 -12.87 -6.41
CA PRO A 66 0.56 -13.61 -5.33
C PRO A 66 1.78 -12.90 -4.73
N LYS A 67 2.45 -12.02 -5.50
CA LYS A 67 3.59 -11.23 -5.01
C LYS A 67 3.11 -9.99 -4.28
N MET A 68 2.11 -9.29 -4.84
CA MET A 68 1.66 -8.00 -4.29
C MET A 68 0.70 -8.13 -3.10
N SER A 69 0.00 -9.26 -2.95
CA SER A 69 -0.89 -9.49 -1.81
C SER A 69 -0.20 -9.40 -0.44
N ALA A 70 1.10 -9.72 -0.37
CA ALA A 70 1.93 -9.57 0.83
C ALA A 70 2.08 -8.09 1.24
N HIS A 71 2.09 -7.18 0.27
CA HIS A 71 2.25 -5.73 0.46
C HIS A 71 0.94 -5.01 0.83
N LEU A 72 -0.18 -5.73 0.91
CA LEU A 72 -1.43 -5.22 1.48
C LEU A 72 -1.32 -5.12 3.01
N VAL A 73 -0.53 -4.13 3.47
CA VAL A 73 -0.25 -3.79 4.87
C VAL A 73 -0.30 -2.27 5.06
N PRO A 74 -0.63 -1.76 6.26
CA PRO A 74 -0.75 -0.32 6.52
C PRO A 74 0.53 0.46 6.21
N SER A 75 1.69 -0.10 6.57
CA SER A 75 3.00 0.53 6.38
C SER A 75 3.37 0.74 4.91
N THR A 76 2.88 -0.10 4.00
CA THR A 76 3.10 0.05 2.56
C THR A 76 2.08 0.99 1.92
N LEU A 77 0.81 0.87 2.29
CA LEU A 77 -0.29 1.65 1.71
C LEU A 77 -0.22 3.13 2.11
N PHE A 78 0.12 3.42 3.38
CA PHE A 78 0.21 4.78 3.92
C PHE A 78 1.65 5.32 3.93
N ARG A 79 2.53 4.76 3.08
CA ARG A 79 3.91 5.24 2.95
C ARG A 79 3.95 6.58 2.21
N ALA A 80 4.62 7.58 2.81
CA ALA A 80 4.72 8.94 2.28
C ALA A 80 5.01 9.04 0.78
N SER A 81 5.98 8.26 0.31
CA SER A 81 6.47 8.32 -1.07
C SER A 81 5.44 7.90 -2.13
N ASN A 82 4.47 7.06 -1.76
CA ASN A 82 3.50 6.49 -2.70
C ASN A 82 2.04 6.80 -2.34
N PHE A 83 1.77 7.24 -1.11
CA PHE A 83 0.42 7.51 -0.64
C PHE A 83 -0.32 8.49 -1.53
N GLN A 84 0.28 9.65 -1.82
CA GLN A 84 -0.34 10.67 -2.67
C GLN A 84 -0.74 10.09 -4.03
N LYS A 85 0.15 9.28 -4.64
CA LYS A 85 -0.14 8.58 -5.89
C LYS A 85 -1.37 7.69 -5.73
N TYR A 86 -1.43 6.80 -4.74
CA TYR A 86 -2.60 5.93 -4.58
C TYR A 86 -3.89 6.71 -4.29
N TYR A 87 -3.77 7.80 -3.52
CA TYR A 87 -4.87 8.69 -3.20
C TYR A 87 -5.42 9.35 -4.47
N ASP A 88 -4.57 9.92 -5.34
CA ASP A 88 -5.02 10.51 -6.61
C ASP A 88 -5.66 9.48 -7.56
N GLN A 89 -5.20 8.22 -7.51
CA GLN A 89 -5.74 7.15 -8.33
C GLN A 89 -7.02 6.50 -7.78
N ARG A 90 -7.57 6.97 -6.65
CA ARG A 90 -8.69 6.31 -5.95
C ARG A 90 -9.96 6.18 -6.80
N ASP A 91 -10.21 7.15 -7.68
CA ASP A 91 -11.36 7.17 -8.61
C ASP A 91 -11.04 6.52 -9.97
N GLU A 92 -9.78 6.19 -10.25
CA GLU A 92 -9.41 5.60 -11.53
C GLU A 92 -9.86 4.14 -11.63
N GLY A 93 -10.50 3.82 -12.76
CA GLY A 93 -10.86 2.46 -13.13
C GLY A 93 -9.65 1.53 -13.11
N VAL A 94 -9.84 0.33 -12.57
CA VAL A 94 -8.80 -0.70 -12.46
C VAL A 94 -8.60 -1.37 -13.81
N ALA A 95 -7.89 -0.71 -14.74
CA ALA A 95 -7.53 -1.31 -16.03
C ALA A 95 -6.50 -2.42 -15.78
N ASN A 96 -6.81 -3.64 -16.22
CA ASN A 96 -6.07 -4.87 -15.98
C ASN A 96 -4.54 -4.71 -16.15
N GLY A 97 -3.77 -5.00 -15.09
CA GLY A 97 -2.46 -5.64 -15.22
C GLY A 97 -1.19 -4.81 -15.01
N GLN A 98 -1.23 -3.52 -14.69
CA GLN A 98 0.00 -2.77 -14.38
C GLN A 98 -0.02 -2.26 -12.94
N SER A 99 0.67 -2.97 -12.05
CA SER A 99 0.90 -2.48 -10.69
C SER A 99 1.86 -1.27 -10.76
N PRO A 100 1.48 -0.08 -10.28
CA PRO A 100 2.37 1.07 -10.31
C PRO A 100 3.58 0.95 -9.36
N LEU A 101 3.65 -0.13 -8.57
CA LEU A 101 4.73 -0.45 -7.64
C LEU A 101 5.90 -1.20 -8.27
N GLU A 102 5.69 -2.04 -9.29
CA GLU A 102 6.80 -2.68 -10.01
C GLU A 102 7.77 -1.64 -10.58
N ALA A 103 7.25 -0.50 -11.05
CA ALA A 103 8.08 0.62 -11.51
C ALA A 103 8.95 1.23 -10.39
N PHE A 104 8.52 1.17 -9.12
CA PHE A 104 9.27 1.70 -7.98
C PHE A 104 10.35 0.75 -7.47
N TYR A 105 10.08 -0.56 -7.43
CA TYR A 105 11.09 -1.56 -7.05
C TYR A 105 12.17 -1.78 -8.12
N ARG A 106 12.00 -1.18 -9.30
CA ARG A 106 13.01 -1.16 -10.36
C ARG A 106 14.04 -0.03 -10.23
N GLN A 107 13.87 0.91 -9.30
CA GLN A 107 14.89 1.95 -9.09
C GLN A 107 16.05 1.44 -8.23
N PRO A 108 17.32 1.63 -8.64
CA PRO A 108 18.46 1.28 -7.80
C PRO A 108 18.47 2.19 -6.57
N VAL A 109 18.29 1.61 -5.38
CA VAL A 109 18.49 2.31 -4.11
C VAL A 109 19.98 2.68 -3.97
N PRO A 110 20.35 3.98 -3.91
CA PRO A 110 21.75 4.35 -3.73
C PRO A 110 22.23 3.93 -2.34
N GLY A 111 23.25 3.07 -2.29
CA GLY A 111 23.90 2.65 -1.04
C GLY A 111 23.48 1.29 -0.47
N PHE A 112 22.54 0.57 -1.09
CA PHE A 112 22.24 -0.82 -0.74
C PHE A 112 22.90 -1.73 -1.78
N LYS A 113 23.90 -2.53 -1.37
CA LYS A 113 24.43 -3.57 -2.28
C LYS A 113 23.28 -4.52 -2.60
N GLN A 114 22.93 -4.64 -3.87
CA GLN A 114 21.95 -5.58 -4.40
C GLN A 114 22.26 -6.99 -3.86
N SER A 115 21.54 -7.45 -2.85
CA SER A 115 21.37 -8.88 -2.67
C SER A 115 20.39 -9.31 -3.76
N SER A 116 20.87 -10.12 -4.70
CA SER A 116 20.11 -10.76 -5.76
C SER A 116 18.69 -11.10 -5.31
N ASN A 117 17.70 -10.47 -5.93
CA ASN A 117 16.29 -10.76 -5.69
C ASN A 117 16.02 -12.20 -6.19
N PRO A 118 15.63 -13.16 -5.33
CA PRO A 118 15.45 -14.57 -5.74
C PRO A 118 14.20 -14.80 -6.62
N TYR A 119 13.50 -13.74 -7.01
CA TYR A 119 12.34 -13.78 -7.91
C TYR A 119 12.66 -13.41 -9.36
N ASP A 120 13.94 -13.23 -9.71
CA ASP A 120 14.39 -13.22 -11.11
C ASP A 120 14.44 -14.68 -11.62
N THR A 121 13.26 -15.23 -11.91
CA THR A 121 13.16 -16.51 -12.60
C THR A 121 12.00 -16.43 -13.56
N GLN A 122 12.27 -16.01 -14.80
CA GLN A 122 11.89 -16.77 -16.00
C GLN A 122 12.45 -16.10 -17.26
N GLY A 123 13.12 -16.90 -18.12
CA GLY A 123 12.89 -16.75 -19.57
C GLY A 123 14.06 -16.42 -20.49
N GLY A 124 15.30 -16.82 -20.20
CA GLY A 124 16.38 -16.80 -21.20
C GLY A 124 16.55 -18.17 -21.87
N LYS A 125 15.83 -18.43 -22.97
CA LYS A 125 16.02 -19.63 -23.81
C LYS A 125 17.51 -19.80 -24.14
N ARG A 126 18.05 -20.99 -23.84
CA ARG A 126 19.26 -21.52 -24.48
C ARG A 126 19.04 -21.50 -25.99
N LEU A 127 19.90 -20.83 -26.73
CA LEU A 127 20.29 -21.30 -28.06
C LEU A 127 21.81 -21.45 -28.05
N MET A 128 22.21 -22.71 -27.89
CA MET A 128 23.52 -23.20 -28.27
C MET A 128 23.55 -23.33 -29.80
N GLN A 129 24.78 -23.27 -30.32
CA GLN A 129 25.26 -23.49 -31.68
C GLN A 129 25.51 -22.20 -32.46
#